data_AF-A0A528N205-F1
#
_entry.id   AF-A0A528N205-F1
#
_cell.length_a   1.000
_cell.length_b   1.000
_cell.length_c   1.000
_cell.angle_alpha   90.00
_cell.angle_beta   90.00
_cell.angle_gamma   90.00
#
_symmetry.space_group_name_H-M   'P 1'
#
loop_
_entity.id
_entity.type
_entity.pdbx_description
1 polymer ?
#
loop_
_entity_poly.entity_id
_entity_poly.type
_entity_poly.pdbx_seq_one_letter_code
_entity_poly.pdbx_strand_id
1 'polypeptide(L)' 'ITGLVSRAITSPCGKIRIPLNESKDETSQIAEYLKKYNGEGIQHIAVGTDEIYGATDRLAANGLKFMPGPPETYYEMSHA' A
#
# COMPACT_ATOMS: atom_id res chain seq x y z
N ILE A 1 -14.94 -7.63 -6.70
CA ILE A 1 -14.02 -8.72 -6.29
C ILE A 1 -12.64 -8.34 -6.80
N THR A 2 -11.69 -8.02 -5.93
CA THR A 2 -10.34 -7.59 -6.34
C THR A 2 -9.54 -8.81 -6.78
N GLY A 3 -9.40 -9.00 -8.09
CA GLY A 3 -8.72 -10.13 -8.73
C GLY A 3 -7.19 -10.06 -8.66
N LEU A 4 -6.62 -10.23 -7.47
CA LEU A 4 -5.16 -10.33 -7.30
C LEU A 4 -4.77 -11.61 -6.54
N VAL A 5 -3.62 -12.18 -6.90
CA VAL A 5 -2.94 -13.20 -6.09
C VAL A 5 -1.76 -12.52 -5.41
N SER A 6 -1.75 -12.53 -4.08
CA SER A 6 -0.62 -12.02 -3.30
C SER A 6 0.14 -13.18 -2.67
N ARG A 7 1.47 -13.17 -2.79
CA ARG A 7 2.38 -14.09 -2.08
C ARG A 7 3.37 -13.25 -1.28
N ALA A 8 3.35 -13.38 0.04
CA ALA A 8 4.34 -12.74 0.90
C ALA A 8 5.56 -13.63 1.08
N ILE A 9 6.74 -13.15 0.67
CA ILE A 9 8.01 -13.80 0.96
C ILE A 9 8.60 -13.14 2.20
N THR A 10 8.91 -13.95 3.22
CA THR A 10 9.51 -13.46 4.46
C THR A 10 10.94 -13.97 4.56
N SER A 11 11.87 -13.08 4.84
CA SER A 11 13.25 -13.44 5.13
C SER A 11 13.33 -14.37 6.35
N PRO A 12 14.33 -15.28 6.43
CA PRO A 12 14.50 -16.17 7.58
C PRO A 12 14.67 -15.43 8.92
N CYS A 13 15.20 -14.20 8.88
CA CYS A 13 15.33 -13.34 10.06
C CYS A 13 14.07 -12.54 10.41
N GLY A 14 13.00 -12.65 9.61
CA GLY A 14 11.69 -12.02 9.84
C GLY A 14 11.62 -10.52 9.60
N LYS A 15 12.76 -9.87 9.31
CA LYS A 15 12.89 -8.40 9.21
C LYS A 15 12.46 -7.85 7.86
N ILE A 16 12.63 -8.64 6.80
CA ILE A 16 12.24 -8.28 5.44
C ILE A 16 11.03 -9.12 5.06
N ARG A 17 9.98 -8.44 4.59
CA ARG A 17 8.78 -9.03 4.00
C ARG A 17 8.59 -8.38 2.64
N ILE A 18 8.56 -9.18 1.59
CA ILE A 18 8.36 -8.74 0.20
C ILE A 18 7.03 -9.32 -0.27
N PRO A 19 5.96 -8.52 -0.33
CA PRO A 19 4.71 -8.91 -0.97
C PRO A 19 4.92 -8.92 -2.49
N LEU A 20 4.68 -10.06 -3.12
CA LEU A 20 4.59 -10.18 -4.57
C LEU A 20 3.12 -10.22 -4.95
N ASN A 21 2.70 -9.28 -5.77
CA ASN A 21 1.32 -9.17 -6.25
C ASN A 21 1.29 -9.47 -7.75
N GLU A 22 0.46 -10.45 -8.14
CA GLU A 22 0.23 -10.83 -9.52
C GLU A 22 -1.22 -10.51 -9.93
N SER A 23 -1.38 -9.98 -11.14
CA SER A 23 -2.69 -9.67 -11.70
C SER A 23 -3.39 -10.94 -12.16
N LYS A 24 -4.69 -11.09 -11.87
CA LYS A 24 -5.53 -12.10 -12.53
C LYS A 24 -6.31 -11.57 -13.74
N ASP A 25 -6.51 -10.26 -13.84
CA ASP A 25 -7.39 -9.64 -14.83
C ASP A 25 -6.72 -8.41 -15.51
N GLU A 26 -7.04 -8.14 -16.78
CA GLU A 26 -6.43 -7.05 -17.56
C GLU A 26 -6.80 -5.63 -17.07
N THR A 27 -7.82 -5.52 -16.22
CA THR A 27 -8.31 -4.27 -15.61
C THR A 27 -7.86 -4.09 -14.15
N SER A 28 -6.97 -4.95 -13.65
CA SER A 28 -6.49 -4.83 -12.26
C SER A 28 -5.52 -3.66 -12.08
N GLN A 29 -5.44 -3.15 -10.85
CA GLN A 29 -4.49 -2.11 -10.44
C GLN A 29 -3.02 -2.50 -10.75
N ILE A 30 -2.71 -3.80 -10.82
CA ILE A 30 -1.38 -4.32 -11.15
C ILE A 30 -1.13 -4.22 -12.66
N ALA A 31 -2.13 -4.52 -13.49
CA ALA A 31 -2.03 -4.36 -14.94
C ALA A 31 -1.85 -2.88 -15.33
N GLU A 32 -2.52 -1.96 -14.64
CA GLU A 32 -2.28 -0.52 -14.79
C GLU A 32 -0.85 -0.12 -14.38
N TYR A 33 -0.32 -0.68 -13.29
CA TYR A 33 1.07 -0.45 -12.88
C TYR A 33 2.06 -0.92 -13.96
N LEU A 34 1.92 -2.15 -14.45
CA LEU A 34 2.80 -2.71 -15.48
C LEU A 34 2.76 -1.90 -16.77
N LYS A 35 1.57 -1.44 -17.19
CA LYS A 35 1.42 -0.56 -18.37
C LYS A 35 2.06 0.81 -18.15
N LYS A 36 1.89 1.41 -16.96
CA LYS A 36 2.43 2.74 -16.64
C LYS A 36 3.95 2.77 -16.49
N TYR A 37 4.52 1.70 -15.92
CA TYR A 37 5.95 1.61 -15.62
C TYR A 37 6.72 0.70 -16.59
N ASN A 38 6.04 0.17 -17.62
CA ASN A 38 6.59 -0.63 -18.71
C ASN A 38 7.37 -1.89 -18.25
N GLY A 39 6.87 -2.54 -17.20
CA GLY A 39 7.50 -3.71 -16.61
C GLY A 39 7.20 -3.87 -15.13
N GLU A 40 7.73 -4.93 -14.54
CA GLU A 40 7.70 -5.20 -13.11
C GLU A 40 8.49 -4.16 -12.30
N GLY A 41 8.12 -3.98 -11.04
CA GLY A 41 8.78 -3.01 -10.17
C GLY A 41 8.22 -2.96 -8.76
N ILE A 42 8.84 -2.09 -7.95
CA ILE A 42 8.38 -1.83 -6.58
C ILE A 42 7.17 -0.90 -6.64
N GLN A 43 6.00 -1.40 -6.21
CA GLN A 43 4.77 -0.62 -6.21
C GLN A 43 4.71 0.39 -5.06
N HIS A 44 5.08 -0.04 -3.85
CA HIS A 44 5.11 0.80 -2.66
C HIS A 44 6.13 0.27 -1.64
N ILE A 45 6.56 1.15 -0.73
CA ILE A 45 7.43 0.83 0.40
C ILE A 45 6.69 1.20 1.68
N ALA A 46 6.52 0.24 2.59
CA ALA A 46 5.97 0.51 3.91
C ALA A 46 7.09 0.94 4.87
N VAL A 47 6.91 2.10 5.52
CA VAL A 47 7.87 2.66 6.47
C VAL A 47 7.27 2.58 7.87
N GLY A 48 7.95 1.89 8.78
CA GLY A 48 7.54 1.77 10.18
C GLY A 48 7.88 3.03 10.98
N THR A 49 6.99 3.41 11.89
CA THR A 49 7.18 4.52 12.84
C THR A 49 6.45 4.19 14.13
N ASP A 50 7.01 4.58 15.27
CA ASP A 50 6.35 4.48 16.58
C ASP A 50 5.41 5.68 16.82
N GLU A 51 5.60 6.78 16.09
CA GLU A 51 4.87 8.04 16.23
C GLU A 51 4.10 8.35 14.94
N ILE A 52 3.07 7.55 14.64
CA ILE A 52 2.37 7.61 13.36
C ILE A 52 1.72 8.98 13.10
N TYR A 53 1.04 9.57 14.09
CA TYR A 53 0.36 10.87 13.94
C TYR A 53 1.35 12.00 13.65
N GLY A 54 2.41 12.12 14.46
CA GLY A 54 3.44 13.14 14.25
C GLY A 54 4.23 12.94 12.94
N ALA A 55 4.46 11.68 12.54
CA ALA A 55 5.10 11.38 11.27
C ALA A 55 4.22 11.78 10.08
N THR A 56 2.93 11.46 10.10
CA THR A 56 2.00 11.84 9.02
C THR A 56 1.86 13.35 8.88
N ASP A 57 1.77 14.08 9.99
CA ASP A 57 1.67 15.54 9.98
C ASP A 57 2.91 16.20 9.38
N ARG A 58 4.11 15.72 9.75
CA ARG A 58 5.38 16.20 9.19
C ARG A 58 5.49 15.89 7.69
N LEU A 59 5.06 14.71 7.25
CA LEU A 59 5.06 14.34 5.83
C LEU A 59 4.09 15.24 5.03
N ALA A 60 2.89 15.48 5.56
CA ALA A 60 1.93 16.39 4.95
C ALA A 60 2.48 17.83 4.85
N ALA A 61 3.07 18.34 5.93
CA ALA A 61 3.70 19.67 5.96
C ALA A 61 4.85 19.81 4.97
N ASN A 62 5.58 18.72 4.70
CA ASN A 62 6.63 18.65 3.69
C ASN A 62 6.09 18.47 2.24
N GLY A 63 4.78 18.51 2.04
CA GLY A 63 4.15 18.47 0.73
C GLY A 63 3.86 17.08 0.18
N LEU A 64 3.99 16.02 0.99
CA LEU A 64 3.59 14.67 0.58
C LEU A 64 2.06 14.59 0.51
N LYS A 65 1.54 14.18 -0.65
CA LYS A 65 0.10 14.01 -0.86
C LYS A 65 -0.34 12.61 -0.46
N PHE A 66 -1.26 12.54 0.49
CA PHE A 66 -1.92 11.31 0.87
C PHE A 66 -3.14 11.03 -0.02
N MET A 67 -3.61 9.79 0.03
CA MET A 67 -4.92 9.44 -0.51
C MET A 67 -6.02 10.20 0.26
N PRO A 68 -7.18 10.48 -0.38
CA PRO A 68 -8.30 11.08 0.32
C PRO A 68 -8.73 10.21 1.50
N GLY A 69 -9.21 10.87 2.56
CA GLY A 69 -9.73 10.19 3.73
C GLY A 69 -10.92 9.29 3.37
N PRO A 70 -11.11 8.16 4.09
CA PRO A 70 -12.28 7.33 3.93
C PRO A 70 -13.56 8.07 4.39
N PRO A 71 -14.75 7.58 4.02
CA PRO A 71 -16.03 8.13 4.50
C PRO A 71 -16.14 8.15 6.03
N GLU A 72 -16.93 9.05 6.60
CA GLU A 72 -17.11 9.18 8.06
C GLU A 72 -17.55 7.88 8.73
N THR A 73 -18.41 7.10 8.05
CA THR A 73 -18.87 5.78 8.50
C THR A 73 -17.73 4.79 8.76
N TYR A 74 -16.60 4.91 8.07
CA TYR A 74 -15.42 4.09 8.34
C TYR A 74 -14.89 4.32 9.75
N TYR A 75 -14.86 5.58 10.21
CA TYR A 75 -14.40 5.93 11.54
C TYR A 75 -15.40 5.50 12.61
N GLU A 76 -16.70 5.70 12.39
CA GLU A 76 -17.76 5.22 13.30
C GLU A 76 -17.66 3.72 13.56
N MET A 77 -17.41 2.92 12.51
CA MET A 77 -17.26 1.47 12.61
C MET A 77 -15.93 1.02 13.22
N SER A 78 -14.90 1.86 13.21
CA SER A 78 -13.55 1.51 13.71
C SER A 78 -13.43 1.49 15.25
N HIS A 79 -14.44 2.01 15.95
CA HIS A 79 -14.51 2.07 17.41
C HIS A 79 -15.24 0.88 18.07
N ALA A 80 -15.63 -0.13 17.27
CA ALA A 80 -16.38 -1.30 17.72
C ALA A 80 -15.53 -2.35 18.45
#